data_AF-A0A848UQI2-F1
#
_entry.id   AF-A0A848UQI2-F1
#
_cell.length_a   1.000
_cell.length_b   1.000
_cell.length_c   1.000
_cell.angle_alpha   90.00
_cell.angle_beta   90.00
_cell.angle_gamma   90.00
#
_symmetry.space_group_name_H-M   'P 1'
#
loop_
_entity.id
_entity.type
_entity.pdbx_description
1 polymer ?
#
loop_
_entity_poly.entity_id
_entity_poly.type
_entity_poly.pdbx_seq_one_letter_code
_entity_poly.pdbx_strand_id
1 'polypeptide(L)'
;MRVTIFLLIWCFGCFGFSQSNTVFEEANSLYNDGKFAEAIDKYESILDSNFHSAELYFNLANANYKLNNVASSIYYYEKALQLDPHDDDIKNNLSYAQNMTIDAIDRVPQVGFSRIVNNLIKLMSADAWATTGICGVVLFVLLFIMYHFSYATTKKRLSFIFSIIGLLIGCFALLMAFQKERIDKRDNPAIVFAQE
;
A
#
# COMPACT_ATOMS: atom_id res chain seq x y z
N MET A 1 -4.53 -31.43 29.98
CA MET A 1 -3.53 -30.75 30.83
C MET A 1 -2.17 -30.53 30.15
N ARG A 2 -1.67 -31.45 29.30
CA ARG A 2 -0.39 -31.24 28.58
C ARG A 2 -0.45 -30.18 27.47
N VAL A 3 -1.53 -30.16 26.67
CA VAL A 3 -1.70 -29.21 25.55
C VAL A 3 -1.93 -27.77 26.04
N THR A 4 -2.59 -27.58 27.18
CA THR A 4 -2.82 -26.27 27.80
C THR A 4 -1.53 -25.63 28.31
N ILE A 5 -0.55 -26.45 28.73
CA ILE A 5 0.78 -25.96 29.16
C ILE A 5 1.59 -25.50 27.94
N PHE A 6 1.55 -26.23 26.81
CA PHE A 6 2.22 -25.81 25.58
C PHE A 6 1.65 -24.50 25.01
N LEU A 7 0.32 -24.31 25.05
CA LEU A 7 -0.32 -23.04 24.65
C LEU A 7 0.07 -21.87 25.56
N LEU A 8 0.17 -22.10 26.88
CA LEU A 8 0.62 -21.07 27.83
C LEU A 8 2.09 -20.69 27.63
N ILE A 9 2.97 -21.65 27.34
CA ILE A 9 4.39 -21.40 27.03
C ILE A 9 4.53 -20.62 25.72
N TRP A 10 3.67 -20.89 24.73
CA TRP A 10 3.67 -20.15 23.46
C TRP A 10 3.16 -18.71 23.62
N CYS A 11 2.16 -18.48 24.47
CA CYS A 11 1.71 -17.12 24.83
C CYS A 11 2.75 -16.33 25.65
N PHE A 12 3.54 -16.98 26.50
CA PHE A 12 4.59 -16.32 27.30
C PHE A 12 5.93 -16.16 26.56
N GLY A 13 6.14 -16.85 25.44
CA GLY A 13 7.35 -16.71 24.60
C GLY A 13 7.45 -15.38 23.84
N CYS A 14 6.41 -14.55 23.87
CA CYS A 14 6.35 -13.27 23.13
C CYS A 14 6.76 -12.04 23.96
N PHE A 15 7.40 -12.19 25.12
CA PHE A 15 8.08 -11.07 25.77
C PHE A 15 9.38 -10.75 25.01
N GLY A 16 9.25 -10.18 23.82
CA GLY A 16 10.33 -9.44 23.20
C GLY A 16 10.62 -8.24 24.07
N PHE A 17 11.80 -8.20 24.68
CA PHE A 17 12.35 -6.94 25.18
C PHE A 17 12.48 -6.02 23.95
N SER A 18 11.61 -5.02 23.83
CA SER A 18 11.89 -3.90 22.94
C SER A 18 13.08 -3.18 23.56
N GLN A 19 14.26 -3.40 22.99
CA GLN A 19 15.41 -2.57 23.30
C GLN A 19 15.07 -1.18 22.76
N SER A 20 14.79 -0.23 23.67
CA SER A 20 14.84 1.18 23.27
C SER A 20 16.25 1.38 22.70
N ASN A 21 16.35 1.62 21.39
CA ASN A 21 17.63 1.85 20.74
C ASN A 21 18.15 3.17 21.30
N THR A 22 19.11 3.11 22.21
CA THR A 22 19.75 4.29 22.82
C THR A 22 20.26 5.27 21.75
N VAL A 23 20.66 4.75 20.59
CA VAL A 23 21.07 5.52 19.41
C VAL A 23 19.91 6.31 18.79
N PHE A 24 18.69 5.77 18.81
CA PHE A 24 17.49 6.45 18.31
C PHE A 24 17.11 7.63 19.20
N GLU A 25 17.12 7.43 20.52
CA GLU A 25 16.89 8.53 21.48
C GLU A 25 17.98 9.61 21.38
N GLU A 26 19.24 9.21 21.19
CA GLU A 26 20.36 10.13 20.95
C GLU A 26 20.14 10.94 19.66
N ALA A 27 19.76 10.28 18.56
CA ALA A 27 19.47 10.94 17.29
C ALA A 27 18.30 11.93 17.41
N ASN A 28 17.23 11.54 18.12
CA ASN A 28 16.10 12.42 18.43
C ASN A 28 16.56 13.65 19.25
N SER A 29 17.45 13.45 20.24
CA SER A 29 18.01 14.56 21.03
C SER A 29 18.80 15.52 20.16
N LEU A 30 19.70 15.01 19.31
CA LEU A 30 20.49 15.83 18.39
C LEU A 30 19.59 16.62 17.42
N TYR A 31 18.53 15.99 16.92
CA TYR A 31 17.53 16.65 16.10
C TYR A 31 16.84 17.81 16.85
N ASN A 32 16.41 17.56 18.09
CA ASN A 32 15.76 18.59 18.93
C ASN A 32 16.71 19.74 19.29
N ASP A 33 18.01 19.46 19.40
CA ASP A 33 19.07 20.45 19.61
C ASP A 33 19.42 21.24 18.32
N GLY A 34 18.80 20.92 17.19
CA GLY A 34 19.03 21.56 15.89
C GLY A 34 20.29 21.05 15.17
N LYS A 35 20.95 20.01 15.69
CA LYS A 35 22.15 19.40 15.10
C LYS A 35 21.76 18.35 14.06
N PHE A 36 21.16 18.81 12.97
CA PHE A 36 20.51 17.91 12.00
C PHE A 36 21.48 16.98 11.27
N ALA A 37 22.71 17.43 10.95
CA ALA A 37 23.70 16.57 10.30
C ALA A 37 24.14 15.42 11.21
N GLU A 38 24.45 15.71 12.48
CA GLU A 38 24.79 14.69 13.47
C GLU A 38 23.62 13.72 13.73
N ALA A 39 22.38 14.23 13.71
CA ALA A 39 21.18 13.40 13.82
C ALA A 39 21.04 12.45 12.63
N ILE A 40 21.30 12.91 11.39
CA ILE A 40 21.29 12.08 10.19
C ILE A 40 22.32 10.95 10.32
N ASP A 41 23.57 11.27 10.67
CA ASP A 41 24.62 10.25 10.84
C ASP A 41 24.19 9.15 11.83
N LYS A 42 23.54 9.55 12.94
CA LYS A 42 23.02 8.61 13.94
C LYS A 42 21.87 7.78 13.41
N TYR A 43 20.90 8.38 12.72
CA TYR A 43 19.81 7.62 12.13
C TYR A 43 20.29 6.68 11.01
N GLU A 44 21.27 7.09 10.20
CA GLU A 44 21.89 6.24 9.18
C GLU A 44 22.62 5.05 9.82
N SER A 45 23.30 5.25 10.95
CA SER A 45 23.90 4.12 11.67
C SER A 45 22.88 3.08 12.16
N ILE A 46 21.63 3.53 12.41
CA ILE A 46 20.52 2.62 12.73
C ILE A 46 20.08 1.88 11.45
N LEU A 47 20.00 2.55 10.30
CA LEU A 47 19.72 1.90 9.02
C LEU A 47 20.78 0.86 8.66
N ASP A 48 22.06 1.14 8.90
CA ASP A 48 23.18 0.21 8.65
C ASP A 48 23.06 -1.09 9.46
N SER A 49 22.35 -1.05 10.58
CA SER A 49 22.02 -2.24 11.37
C SER A 49 20.86 -3.08 10.79
N ASN A 50 20.40 -2.75 9.57
CA ASN A 50 19.20 -3.29 8.90
C ASN A 50 17.89 -3.06 9.67
N PHE A 51 17.85 -2.06 10.56
CA PHE A 51 16.62 -1.67 11.22
C PHE A 51 15.86 -0.67 10.35
N HIS A 52 14.62 -1.01 9.99
CA HIS A 52 13.77 -0.17 9.15
C HIS A 52 12.42 0.02 9.83
N SER A 53 12.01 1.27 10.02
CA SER A 53 10.69 1.64 10.54
C SER A 53 10.18 2.92 9.88
N ALA A 54 8.86 3.11 9.86
CA ALA A 54 8.26 4.34 9.35
C ALA A 54 8.79 5.56 10.11
N GLU A 55 8.91 5.45 11.43
CA GLU A 55 9.43 6.50 12.32
C GLU A 55 10.89 6.89 12.02
N LEU A 56 11.76 5.89 11.81
CA LEU A 56 13.17 6.16 11.46
C LEU A 56 13.29 6.92 10.15
N TYR A 57 12.56 6.47 9.12
CA TYR A 57 12.55 7.14 7.83
C TYR A 57 11.93 8.52 7.91
N PHE A 58 10.84 8.70 8.66
CA PHE A 58 10.23 10.01 8.88
C PHE A 58 11.20 10.99 9.55
N ASN A 59 11.97 10.54 10.56
CA ASN A 59 12.93 11.39 11.25
C ASN A 59 14.16 11.73 10.38
N LEU A 60 14.67 10.77 9.60
CA LEU A 60 15.69 11.04 8.57
C LEU A 60 15.21 12.06 7.54
N ALA A 61 13.97 11.93 7.10
CA ALA A 61 13.37 12.83 6.14
C ALA A 61 13.23 14.25 6.72
N ASN A 62 12.79 14.36 7.98
CA ASN A 62 12.69 15.63 8.72
C ASN A 62 14.07 16.29 8.88
N ALA A 63 15.10 15.52 9.25
CA ALA A 63 16.46 16.06 9.43
C ALA A 63 17.04 16.56 8.09
N ASN A 64 16.86 15.79 7.01
CA ASN A 64 17.23 16.22 5.66
C ASN A 64 16.43 17.44 5.19
N TYR A 65 15.13 17.52 5.50
CA TYR A 65 14.29 18.66 5.20
C TYR A 65 14.84 19.95 5.85
N LYS A 66 15.26 19.87 7.12
CA LYS A 66 15.83 21.00 7.86
C LYS A 66 17.16 21.48 7.30
N LEU A 67 17.94 20.60 6.67
CA LEU A 67 19.18 20.95 5.96
C LEU A 67 18.96 21.37 4.51
N ASN A 68 17.73 21.44 4.03
CA ASN A 68 17.39 21.72 2.63
C ASN A 68 17.91 20.64 1.65
N ASN A 69 18.15 19.42 2.14
CA ASN A 69 18.46 18.25 1.33
C ASN A 69 17.16 17.68 0.74
N VAL A 70 16.53 18.42 -0.17
CA VAL A 70 15.16 18.16 -0.66
C VAL A 70 15.02 16.74 -1.23
N ALA A 71 15.97 16.29 -2.06
CA ALA A 71 15.90 14.97 -2.68
C ALA A 71 15.94 13.83 -1.65
N SER A 72 16.87 13.87 -0.70
CA SER A 72 16.99 12.88 0.39
C SER A 72 15.77 12.92 1.31
N SER A 73 15.23 14.10 1.59
CA SER A 73 14.01 14.26 2.38
C SER A 73 12.82 13.55 1.73
N ILE A 74 12.57 13.81 0.44
CA ILE A 74 11.51 13.14 -0.32
C ILE A 74 11.74 11.62 -0.34
N TYR A 75 12.98 11.18 -0.55
CA TYR A 75 13.33 9.76 -0.54
C TYR A 75 12.93 9.06 0.75
N TYR A 76 13.32 9.61 1.90
CA TYR A 76 13.00 8.99 3.17
C TYR A 76 11.52 9.12 3.54
N TYR A 77 10.82 10.21 3.19
CA TYR A 77 9.37 10.27 3.39
C TYR A 77 8.61 9.24 2.54
N GLU A 78 9.01 9.01 1.29
CA GLU A 78 8.43 7.96 0.44
C GLU A 78 8.67 6.56 1.04
N LYS A 79 9.87 6.33 1.62
CA LYS A 79 10.15 5.09 2.37
C LYS A 79 9.29 4.95 3.63
N ALA A 80 9.06 6.04 4.37
CA ALA A 80 8.17 6.05 5.53
C ALA A 80 6.73 5.72 5.11
N LEU A 81 6.25 6.33 4.02
CA LEU A 81 4.89 6.13 3.49
C LEU A 81 4.67 4.71 2.96
N GLN A 82 5.72 4.04 2.46
CA GLN A 82 5.64 2.63 2.09
C GLN A 82 5.40 1.71 3.29
N LEU A 83 5.91 2.08 4.47
CA LEU A 83 5.74 1.31 5.70
C LEU A 83 4.46 1.67 6.44
N ASP A 84 4.06 2.95 6.41
CA ASP A 84 2.77 3.41 6.93
C ASP A 84 2.03 4.30 5.91
N PRO A 85 1.22 3.68 5.00
CA PRO A 85 0.51 4.42 3.96
C PRO A 85 -0.62 5.32 4.47
N HIS A 86 -1.04 5.17 5.72
CA HIS A 86 -2.21 5.84 6.27
C HIS A 86 -1.86 7.02 7.16
N ASP A 87 -0.60 7.17 7.55
CA ASP A 87 -0.10 8.30 8.33
C ASP A 87 -0.25 9.63 7.57
N ASP A 88 -1.01 10.56 8.16
CA ASP A 88 -1.26 11.87 7.57
C ASP A 88 -0.08 12.84 7.77
N ASP A 89 0.72 12.68 8.82
CA ASP A 89 1.91 13.50 9.06
C ASP A 89 2.99 13.19 8.02
N ILE A 90 3.20 11.92 7.69
CA ILE A 90 4.11 11.51 6.59
C ILE A 90 3.64 12.15 5.27
N LYS A 91 2.35 12.06 4.93
CA LYS A 91 1.82 12.62 3.67
C LYS A 91 1.96 14.14 3.60
N ASN A 92 1.65 14.83 4.70
CA ASN A 92 1.73 16.28 4.77
C ASN A 92 3.18 16.77 4.64
N ASN A 93 4.11 16.14 5.35
CA ASN A 93 5.52 16.52 5.30
C ASN A 93 6.18 16.15 3.96
N LEU A 94 5.81 15.01 3.37
CA LEU A 94 6.20 14.67 2.00
C LEU A 94 5.73 15.74 1.01
N SER A 95 4.48 16.21 1.13
CA SER A 95 3.94 17.29 0.29
C SER A 95 4.74 18.59 0.45
N TYR A 96 5.11 18.98 1.68
CA TYR A 96 5.98 20.13 1.90
C TYR A 96 7.35 19.96 1.24
N ALA A 97 7.98 18.79 1.37
CA ALA A 97 9.27 18.50 0.72
C ALA A 97 9.16 18.54 -0.81
N GLN A 98 8.08 17.98 -1.37
CA GLN A 98 7.80 18.04 -2.81
C GLN A 98 7.59 19.48 -3.30
N ASN A 99 6.97 20.36 -2.52
CA ASN A 99 6.80 21.76 -2.89
C ASN A 99 8.12 22.56 -2.89
N MET A 100 9.21 22.01 -2.32
CA MET A 100 10.55 22.61 -2.39
C MET A 100 11.32 22.19 -3.64
N THR A 101 10.78 21.29 -4.47
CA THR A 101 11.45 20.92 -5.74
C THR A 101 11.39 22.10 -6.71
N ILE A 102 12.48 22.31 -7.45
CA ILE A 102 12.57 23.38 -8.45
C ILE A 102 11.54 23.15 -9.56
N ASP A 103 11.41 21.89 -9.99
CA ASP A 103 10.43 21.46 -10.98
C ASP A 103 9.20 20.90 -10.25
N ALA A 104 8.15 21.70 -10.10
CA ALA A 104 6.87 21.23 -9.62
C ALA A 104 6.20 20.38 -10.72
N ILE A 105 6.19 19.05 -10.56
CA ILE A 105 5.44 18.16 -11.43
C ILE A 105 4.00 18.14 -10.95
N ASP A 106 3.17 19.01 -11.51
CA ASP A 106 1.74 19.02 -11.22
C ASP A 106 1.10 17.69 -11.64
N ARG A 107 0.50 17.00 -10.65
CA ARG A 107 -0.32 15.82 -10.94
C ARG A 107 -1.57 16.28 -11.67
N VAL A 108 -1.80 15.75 -12.87
CA VAL A 108 -3.00 16.06 -13.65
C VAL A 108 -4.25 15.76 -12.80
N PRO A 109 -5.08 16.77 -12.47
CA PRO A 109 -6.21 16.56 -11.59
C PRO A 109 -7.22 15.60 -12.24
N GLN A 110 -7.55 14.53 -11.52
CA GLN A 110 -8.55 13.57 -12.00
C GLN A 110 -9.95 14.17 -11.81
N VAL A 111 -10.58 14.60 -12.90
CA VAL A 111 -11.90 15.24 -12.90
C VAL A 111 -12.97 14.38 -13.61
N GLY A 112 -14.23 14.62 -13.26
CA GLY A 112 -15.39 13.99 -13.91
C GLY A 112 -15.41 12.46 -13.83
N PHE A 113 -15.64 11.81 -14.98
CA PHE A 113 -15.79 10.36 -15.10
C PHE A 113 -14.50 9.58 -14.77
N SER A 114 -13.32 10.14 -15.07
CA SER A 114 -12.04 9.49 -14.78
C SER A 114 -11.85 9.23 -13.28
N ARG A 115 -12.31 10.15 -12.42
CA ARG A 115 -12.24 9.97 -10.95
C ARG A 115 -13.09 8.81 -10.48
N ILE A 116 -14.31 8.69 -11.01
CA ILE A 116 -15.26 7.63 -10.65
C ILE A 116 -14.67 6.28 -11.04
N VAL A 117 -14.19 6.15 -12.27
CA VAL A 117 -13.57 4.92 -12.77
C VAL A 117 -12.34 4.56 -11.94
N ASN A 118 -11.44 5.50 -11.68
CA ASN A 118 -10.22 5.23 -10.91
C ASN A 118 -10.51 4.84 -9.46
N ASN A 119 -11.50 5.48 -8.81
CA ASN A 119 -11.93 5.08 -7.48
C ASN A 119 -12.52 3.67 -7.47
N LEU A 120 -13.27 3.31 -8.51
CA LEU A 120 -13.85 1.97 -8.65
C LEU A 120 -12.75 0.92 -8.90
N ILE A 121 -11.75 1.23 -9.74
CA ILE A 121 -10.57 0.38 -9.95
C ILE A 121 -9.82 0.15 -8.64
N LYS A 122 -9.62 1.20 -7.84
CA LYS A 122 -8.89 1.17 -6.55
C LYS A 122 -9.61 0.47 -5.41
N LEU A 123 -10.91 0.14 -5.57
CA LEU A 123 -11.71 -0.49 -4.51
C LEU A 123 -11.16 -1.86 -4.09
N MET A 124 -10.55 -2.60 -5.01
CA MET A 124 -10.02 -3.95 -4.80
C MET A 124 -8.66 -4.10 -5.48
N SER A 125 -7.85 -5.06 -5.04
CA SER A 125 -6.60 -5.42 -5.73
C SER A 125 -6.87 -6.07 -7.09
N ALA A 126 -5.86 -6.09 -7.98
CA ALA A 126 -5.98 -6.75 -9.28
C ALA A 126 -6.34 -8.23 -9.13
N ASP A 127 -5.74 -8.92 -8.16
CA ASP A 127 -6.01 -10.34 -7.86
C ASP A 127 -7.44 -10.56 -7.36
N ALA A 128 -7.97 -9.64 -6.56
CA ALA A 128 -9.34 -9.74 -6.05
C ALA A 128 -10.38 -9.52 -7.16
N TRP A 129 -10.12 -8.59 -8.09
CA TRP A 129 -10.91 -8.42 -9.31
C TRP A 129 -10.84 -9.68 -10.21
N ALA A 130 -9.65 -10.24 -10.41
CA ALA A 130 -9.47 -11.46 -11.20
C ALA A 130 -10.20 -12.66 -10.58
N THR A 131 -10.11 -12.83 -9.26
CA THR A 131 -10.80 -13.90 -8.52
C THR A 131 -12.31 -13.74 -8.62
N THR A 132 -12.82 -12.52 -8.51
CA THR A 132 -14.26 -12.21 -8.73
C THR A 132 -14.70 -12.56 -10.15
N GLY A 133 -13.85 -12.28 -11.14
CA GLY A 133 -14.04 -12.69 -12.53
C GLY A 133 -14.19 -14.21 -12.67
N ILE A 134 -13.25 -14.98 -12.10
CA ILE A 134 -13.27 -16.45 -12.11
C ILE A 134 -14.55 -16.98 -11.44
N CYS A 135 -14.89 -16.47 -10.24
CA CYS A 135 -16.11 -16.84 -9.53
C CYS A 135 -17.37 -16.55 -10.36
N GLY A 136 -17.43 -15.40 -11.05
CA GLY A 136 -18.53 -15.05 -11.94
C GLY A 136 -18.69 -16.01 -13.12
N VAL A 137 -17.58 -16.44 -13.74
CA VAL A 137 -17.60 -17.44 -14.82
C VAL A 137 -18.01 -18.81 -14.32
N VAL A 138 -17.50 -19.26 -13.16
CA VAL A 138 -17.91 -20.53 -12.55
C VAL A 138 -19.40 -20.51 -12.23
N LEU A 139 -19.90 -19.41 -11.65
CA LEU A 139 -21.33 -19.22 -11.36
C LEU A 139 -22.17 -19.26 -12.64
N PHE A 140 -21.72 -18.61 -13.71
CA PHE A 140 -22.36 -18.68 -15.03
C PHE A 140 -22.50 -20.13 -15.50
N VAL A 141 -21.41 -20.91 -15.47
CA VAL A 141 -21.42 -22.32 -15.91
C VAL A 141 -22.39 -23.16 -15.08
N LEU A 142 -22.34 -23.03 -13.74
CA LEU A 142 -23.23 -23.77 -12.85
C LEU A 142 -24.72 -23.45 -13.09
N LEU A 143 -25.05 -22.16 -13.24
CA LEU A 143 -26.41 -21.72 -13.52
C LEU A 143 -26.86 -22.10 -14.93
N PHE A 144 -25.96 -22.14 -15.90
CA PHE A 144 -26.25 -22.59 -17.25
C PHE A 144 -26.51 -24.10 -17.32
N ILE A 145 -25.75 -24.90 -16.55
CA ILE A 145 -26.03 -26.33 -16.37
C ILE A 145 -27.40 -26.52 -15.69
N MET A 146 -27.68 -25.76 -14.62
CA MET A 146 -28.98 -25.80 -13.94
C MET A 146 -30.13 -25.44 -14.88
N TYR A 147 -29.94 -24.45 -15.76
CA TYR A 147 -30.89 -24.09 -16.82
C TYR A 147 -31.17 -25.28 -17.75
N HIS A 148 -30.14 -26.03 -18.16
CA HIS A 148 -30.28 -27.17 -19.07
C HIS A 148 -31.12 -28.29 -18.46
N PHE A 149 -30.88 -28.63 -17.18
CA PHE A 149 -31.58 -29.71 -16.48
C PHE A 149 -32.91 -29.29 -15.84
N SER A 150 -33.29 -28.02 -15.90
CA SER A 150 -34.54 -27.54 -15.29
C SER A 150 -35.75 -27.75 -16.20
N TYR A 151 -36.74 -28.50 -15.70
CA TYR A 151 -38.02 -28.71 -16.39
C TYR A 151 -39.06 -27.62 -16.10
N ALA A 152 -38.96 -26.92 -14.96
CA ALA A 152 -39.94 -25.90 -14.56
C ALA A 152 -39.64 -24.54 -15.21
N THR A 153 -40.63 -23.95 -15.88
CA THR A 153 -40.51 -22.69 -16.63
C THR A 153 -39.88 -21.55 -15.81
N THR A 154 -40.31 -21.37 -14.56
CA THR A 154 -39.81 -20.29 -13.69
C THR A 154 -38.33 -20.49 -13.32
N LYS A 155 -37.95 -21.70 -12.92
CA LYS A 155 -36.55 -22.02 -12.56
C LYS A 155 -35.64 -21.89 -13.78
N LYS A 156 -36.09 -22.34 -14.95
CA LYS A 156 -35.36 -22.20 -16.21
C LYS A 156 -35.12 -20.74 -16.57
N ARG A 157 -36.17 -19.90 -16.52
CA ARG A 157 -36.05 -18.46 -16.81
C ARG A 157 -35.09 -17.75 -15.85
N LEU A 158 -35.21 -18.01 -14.55
CA LEU A 158 -34.33 -17.40 -13.54
C LEU A 158 -32.88 -17.85 -13.72
N SER A 159 -32.63 -19.15 -13.90
CA SER A 159 -31.28 -19.70 -14.09
C SER A 159 -30.59 -19.09 -15.31
N PHE A 160 -31.33 -18.88 -16.40
CA PHE A 160 -30.82 -18.22 -17.60
C PHE A 160 -30.50 -16.73 -17.37
N ILE A 161 -31.39 -15.98 -16.72
CA ILE A 161 -31.15 -14.56 -16.45
C ILE A 161 -29.92 -14.38 -15.55
N PHE A 162 -29.84 -15.14 -14.45
CA PHE A 162 -28.72 -15.05 -13.53
C PHE A 162 -27.40 -15.54 -14.12
N SER A 163 -27.43 -16.53 -15.03
CA SER A 163 -26.21 -16.95 -15.72
C SER A 163 -25.66 -15.80 -16.58
N ILE A 164 -26.49 -15.13 -17.37
CA ILE A 164 -26.06 -13.98 -18.18
C ILE A 164 -25.54 -12.84 -17.29
N ILE A 165 -26.19 -12.55 -16.16
CA ILE A 165 -25.68 -11.55 -15.20
C ILE A 165 -24.32 -11.96 -14.65
N GLY A 166 -24.14 -13.22 -14.26
CA GLY A 166 -22.86 -13.75 -13.79
C GLY A 166 -21.75 -13.63 -14.83
N LEU A 167 -22.07 -13.89 -16.11
CA LEU A 167 -21.13 -13.71 -17.22
C LEU A 167 -20.73 -12.24 -17.40
N LEU A 168 -21.71 -11.31 -17.37
CA LEU A 168 -21.45 -9.88 -17.50
C LEU A 168 -20.59 -9.35 -16.35
N ILE A 169 -20.89 -9.77 -15.11
CA ILE A 169 -20.06 -9.44 -13.93
C ILE A 169 -18.66 -10.01 -14.09
N GLY A 170 -18.53 -11.25 -14.56
CA GLY A 170 -17.24 -11.90 -14.81
C GLY A 170 -16.39 -11.13 -15.83
N CYS A 171 -16.98 -10.78 -16.98
CA CYS A 171 -16.31 -9.98 -18.01
C CYS A 171 -15.92 -8.59 -17.50
N PHE A 172 -16.82 -7.92 -16.77
CA PHE A 172 -16.55 -6.61 -16.18
C PHE A 172 -15.39 -6.69 -15.18
N ALA A 173 -15.41 -7.66 -14.26
CA ALA A 173 -14.35 -7.85 -13.27
C ALA A 173 -12.98 -8.13 -13.91
N LEU A 174 -12.94 -8.92 -14.99
CA LEU A 174 -11.70 -9.16 -15.75
C LEU A 174 -11.17 -7.88 -16.40
N LEU A 175 -12.05 -7.06 -17.01
CA LEU A 175 -11.63 -5.77 -17.57
C LEU A 175 -11.03 -4.86 -16.50
N MET A 176 -11.65 -4.82 -15.31
CA MET A 176 -11.16 -4.05 -14.18
C MET A 176 -9.81 -4.57 -13.66
N ALA A 177 -9.62 -5.90 -13.61
CA ALA A 177 -8.34 -6.51 -13.23
C ALA A 177 -7.20 -6.08 -14.16
N PHE A 178 -7.41 -6.15 -15.48
CA PHE A 178 -6.40 -5.71 -16.44
C PHE A 178 -6.12 -4.21 -16.38
N GLN A 179 -7.15 -3.38 -16.13
CA GLN A 179 -6.93 -1.95 -15.95
C GLN A 179 -6.15 -1.66 -14.66
N LYS A 180 -6.47 -2.32 -13.55
CA LYS A 180 -5.73 -2.20 -12.28
C LYS A 180 -4.27 -2.59 -12.45
N GLU A 181 -3.99 -3.74 -13.07
CA GLU A 181 -2.62 -4.21 -13.32
C GLU A 181 -1.84 -3.22 -14.20
N ARG A 182 -2.47 -2.63 -15.22
CA ARG A 182 -1.84 -1.60 -16.06
C ARG A 182 -1.52 -0.32 -15.29
N ILE A 183 -2.39 0.08 -14.37
CA ILE A 183 -2.16 1.25 -13.52
C ILE A 183 -1.01 0.96 -12.55
N ASP A 184 -1.03 -0.19 -11.89
CA ASP A 184 0.00 -0.57 -10.90
C ASP A 184 1.39 -0.71 -11.54
N LYS A 185 1.47 -1.23 -12.76
CA LYS A 185 2.75 -1.28 -13.52
C LYS A 185 3.24 0.09 -13.97
N ARG A 186 2.35 1.07 -14.14
CA ARG A 186 2.72 2.46 -14.50
C ARG A 186 3.12 3.27 -13.27
N ASP A 187 2.45 3.06 -12.15
CA ASP A 187 2.76 3.68 -10.85
C ASP A 187 3.86 2.90 -10.11
N ASN A 188 5.04 2.77 -10.74
CA ASN A 188 6.26 2.27 -10.08
C ASN A 188 7.31 3.39 -10.01
N PRO A 189 7.15 4.37 -9.09
CA PRO A 189 8.07 5.48 -8.97
C PRO A 189 9.44 5.00 -8.47
N ALA A 190 10.51 5.57 -9.03
CA ALA A 190 11.87 5.36 -8.56
C ALA A 190 12.52 6.73 -8.31
N ILE A 191 13.22 6.84 -7.19
CA ILE A 191 14.05 8.00 -6.88
C ILE A 191 15.48 7.62 -7.25
N VAL A 192 16.02 8.30 -8.25
CA VAL A 192 17.36 8.05 -8.78
C VAL A 192 18.28 9.16 -8.28
N PHE A 193 19.27 8.80 -7.46
CA PHE A 193 20.36 9.70 -7.11
C PHE A 193 21.37 9.70 -8.27
N ALA A 194 21.79 10.89 -8.71
CA ALA A 194 22.95 10.99 -9.58
C ALA A 194 24.19 10.59 -8.76
N GLN A 195 25.07 9.77 -9.33
CA GLN A 195 26.41 9.60 -8.76
C GLN A 195 27.18 10.90 -8.99
N GLU A 196 27.67 11.49 -7.90
CA GLU A 196 28.64 12.59 -7.93
C GLU A 196 30.00 12.11 -8.44
#